data_AF-A0A939ZED6-F1
#
_entry.id   AF-A0A939ZED6-F1
#
_cell.length_a   1.000
_cell.length_b   1.000
_cell.length_c   1.000
_cell.angle_alpha   90.00
_cell.angle_beta   90.00
_cell.angle_gamma   90.00
#
_symmetry.space_group_name_H-M   'P 1'
#
loop_
_entity.id
_entity.type
_entity.pdbx_description
1 polymer ?
#
loop_
_entity_poly.entity_id
_entity_poly.type
_entity_poly.pdbx_seq_one_letter_code
_entity_poly.pdbx_strand_id
1 'polypeptide(L)'
;MKMIREIKNLYKEINSFKKWAAKHYPQCDEEHDNGEWEFGVNSHFDEMVGAAEEVISKVDHEDADEELIDALLFVVARDNECENLADELIKHEGWFELLATRSVGSKYINAQWQFAKRVGEVECCKKLVYEFIESENEYTSRMALQTLADIDPEKAEEYAELMWNRGKYAEGSYEDEYQKIMALHVLHMIKSKKLEEYLDKAMESSYVYLKDNAEGIREQL
;
A
#
# COMPACT_ATOMS: atom_id res chain seq x y z
N MET A 1 12.67 31.76 -3.82
CA MET A 1 11.63 31.90 -4.87
C MET A 1 11.53 30.70 -5.82
N LYS A 2 12.42 29.69 -5.74
CA LYS A 2 12.33 28.45 -6.53
C LYS A 2 11.13 27.61 -6.07
N MET A 3 11.13 27.12 -4.82
CA MET A 3 10.09 26.34 -4.12
C MET A 3 8.62 26.56 -4.53
N ILE A 4 8.19 27.82 -4.70
CA ILE A 4 6.83 28.17 -5.11
C ILE A 4 6.50 27.68 -6.53
N ARG A 5 7.49 27.54 -7.41
CA ARG A 5 7.30 27.16 -8.81
C ARG A 5 7.00 25.67 -8.94
N GLU A 6 7.76 24.82 -8.27
CA GLU A 6 7.60 23.36 -8.31
C GLU A 6 6.21 22.97 -7.77
N ILE A 7 5.83 23.51 -6.60
CA ILE A 7 4.50 23.28 -6.00
C ILE A 7 3.37 23.77 -6.93
N LYS A 8 3.51 24.95 -7.53
CA LYS A 8 2.53 25.46 -8.51
C LYS A 8 2.41 24.56 -9.74
N ASN A 9 3.52 23.96 -10.18
CA ASN A 9 3.50 23.04 -11.31
C ASN A 9 2.78 21.74 -10.94
N LEU A 10 3.07 21.17 -9.78
CA LEU A 10 2.36 20.01 -9.23
C LEU A 10 0.84 20.25 -9.22
N TYR A 11 0.38 21.36 -8.65
CA TYR A 11 -1.04 21.67 -8.59
C TYR A 11 -1.66 21.86 -9.98
N LYS A 12 -0.91 22.43 -10.93
CA LYS A 12 -1.37 22.56 -12.31
C LYS A 12 -1.58 21.18 -12.94
N GLU A 13 -0.61 20.26 -12.83
CA GLU A 13 -0.71 18.95 -13.45
C GLU A 13 -1.75 18.05 -12.77
N ILE A 14 -1.86 18.09 -11.43
CA ILE A 14 -2.97 17.43 -10.71
C ILE A 14 -4.32 17.93 -11.22
N ASN A 15 -4.49 19.23 -11.43
CA ASN A 15 -5.75 19.79 -11.94
C ASN A 15 -6.02 19.37 -13.40
N SER A 16 -4.98 19.25 -14.23
CA SER A 16 -5.12 18.72 -15.60
C SER A 16 -5.55 17.26 -15.57
N PHE A 17 -4.88 16.44 -14.75
CA PHE A 17 -5.22 15.03 -14.55
C PHE A 17 -6.65 14.86 -14.03
N LYS A 18 -7.04 15.56 -12.96
CA LYS A 18 -8.39 15.48 -12.38
C LYS A 18 -9.48 15.83 -13.41
N LYS A 19 -9.26 16.83 -14.26
CA LYS A 19 -10.20 17.18 -15.35
C LYS A 19 -10.29 16.07 -16.40
N TRP A 20 -9.16 15.46 -16.75
CA TRP A 20 -9.14 14.35 -17.69
C TRP A 20 -9.83 13.11 -17.09
N ALA A 21 -9.51 12.76 -15.84
CA ALA A 21 -10.07 11.60 -15.15
C ALA A 21 -11.59 11.74 -14.99
N ALA A 22 -12.08 12.89 -14.53
CA ALA A 22 -13.52 13.15 -14.41
C ALA A 22 -14.28 13.05 -15.74
N LYS A 23 -13.60 13.28 -16.87
CA LYS A 23 -14.21 13.19 -18.20
C LYS A 23 -14.27 11.75 -18.72
N HIS A 24 -13.25 10.93 -18.46
CA HIS A 24 -13.12 9.59 -19.05
C HIS A 24 -13.53 8.48 -18.10
N TYR A 25 -13.42 8.72 -16.79
CA TYR A 25 -13.71 7.77 -15.71
C TYR A 25 -14.53 8.44 -14.60
N PRO A 26 -15.73 8.99 -14.90
CA PRO A 26 -16.55 9.71 -13.92
C PRO A 26 -17.02 8.87 -12.73
N GLN A 27 -16.91 7.55 -12.82
CA GLN A 27 -17.26 6.58 -11.77
C GLN A 27 -16.12 6.31 -10.78
N CYS A 28 -14.88 6.70 -11.10
CA CYS A 28 -13.75 6.49 -10.21
C CYS A 28 -13.72 7.59 -9.14
N ASP A 29 -13.70 7.17 -7.87
CA ASP A 29 -13.53 8.01 -6.70
C ASP A 29 -12.46 7.41 -5.77
N GLU A 30 -12.16 8.06 -4.64
CA GLU A 30 -11.11 7.60 -3.72
C GLU A 30 -11.41 6.23 -3.08
N GLU A 31 -12.68 5.83 -3.00
CA GLU A 31 -13.10 4.54 -2.41
C GLU A 31 -13.07 3.41 -3.45
N HIS A 32 -13.17 3.74 -4.73
CA HIS A 32 -13.23 2.79 -5.85
C HIS A 32 -12.14 3.05 -6.90
N ASP A 33 -10.99 3.54 -6.46
CA ASP A 33 -9.85 3.85 -7.35
C ASP A 33 -9.07 2.58 -7.71
N ASN A 34 -9.52 1.90 -8.76
CA ASN A 34 -8.80 0.79 -9.40
C ASN A 34 -8.35 1.19 -10.82
N GLY A 35 -8.03 2.46 -11.04
CA GLY A 35 -7.69 2.96 -12.38
C GLY A 35 -6.28 2.55 -12.81
N GLU A 36 -6.14 2.07 -14.04
CA GLU A 36 -4.85 1.95 -14.73
C GLU A 36 -4.52 3.30 -15.40
N TRP A 37 -4.18 4.30 -14.58
CA TRP A 37 -4.08 5.70 -14.96
C TRP A 37 -2.98 5.99 -16.00
N GLU A 38 -1.93 5.16 -16.01
CA GLU A 38 -0.75 5.25 -16.87
C GLU A 38 -1.04 4.96 -18.34
N PHE A 39 -2.11 4.23 -18.67
CA PHE A 39 -2.48 3.94 -20.07
C PHE A 39 -3.35 5.02 -20.71
N GLY A 40 -3.74 6.03 -19.95
CA GLY A 40 -4.61 7.10 -20.41
C GLY A 40 -3.92 8.00 -21.46
N VAL A 41 -4.43 8.00 -22.70
CA VAL A 41 -3.91 8.90 -23.74
C VAL A 41 -4.17 10.36 -23.35
N ASN A 42 -3.10 11.15 -23.25
CA ASN A 42 -3.11 12.54 -22.76
C ASN A 42 -3.75 12.66 -21.36
N SER A 43 -3.52 11.69 -20.47
CA SER A 43 -4.06 11.71 -19.11
C SER A 43 -3.44 12.75 -18.21
N HIS A 44 -2.28 13.29 -18.58
CA HIS A 44 -1.40 14.07 -17.72
C HIS A 44 -0.82 13.27 -16.54
N PHE A 45 -0.88 11.93 -16.59
CA PHE A 45 -0.35 11.07 -15.55
C PHE A 45 1.17 11.25 -15.38
N ASP A 46 1.94 11.07 -16.45
CA ASP A 46 3.40 11.21 -16.42
C ASP A 46 3.83 12.62 -15.98
N GLU A 47 3.14 13.66 -16.46
CA GLU A 47 3.41 15.04 -16.06
C GLU A 47 3.09 15.28 -14.57
N MET A 48 2.03 14.67 -14.05
CA MET A 48 1.66 14.76 -12.65
C MET A 48 2.68 14.05 -11.74
N VAL A 49 3.05 12.81 -12.09
CA VAL A 49 4.06 12.04 -11.34
C VAL A 49 5.42 12.75 -11.38
N GLY A 50 5.88 13.17 -12.57
CA GLY A 50 7.13 13.90 -12.70
C GLY A 50 7.14 15.23 -11.94
N ALA A 51 6.00 15.94 -11.87
CA ALA A 51 5.91 17.15 -11.04
C ALA A 51 5.99 16.85 -9.53
N ALA A 52 5.48 15.71 -9.08
CA ALA A 52 5.62 15.28 -7.68
C ALA A 52 7.08 14.92 -7.35
N GLU A 53 7.77 14.18 -8.23
CA GLU A 53 9.20 13.89 -8.09
C GLU A 53 10.05 15.18 -8.03
N GLU A 54 9.71 16.18 -8.85
CA GLU A 54 10.38 17.49 -8.80
C GLU A 54 10.18 18.20 -7.45
N VAL A 55 9.00 18.06 -6.81
CA VAL A 55 8.75 18.61 -5.48
C VAL A 55 9.58 17.87 -4.44
N ILE A 56 9.48 16.54 -4.39
CA ILE A 56 10.19 15.70 -3.41
C ILE A 56 11.70 15.95 -3.47
N SER A 57 12.26 16.13 -4.67
CA SER A 57 13.70 16.35 -4.86
C SER A 57 14.20 17.78 -4.56
N LYS A 58 13.32 18.79 -4.50
CA LYS A 58 13.72 20.21 -4.43
C LYS A 58 13.11 20.99 -3.27
N VAL A 59 12.08 20.47 -2.64
CA VAL A 59 11.35 21.09 -1.52
C VAL A 59 11.63 20.27 -0.27
N ASP A 60 11.94 20.94 0.83
CA ASP A 60 12.10 20.28 2.11
C ASP A 60 10.74 19.87 2.66
N HIS A 61 10.63 18.65 3.18
CA HIS A 61 9.40 18.14 3.81
C HIS A 61 8.96 19.00 5.01
N GLU A 62 9.90 19.67 5.70
CA GLU A 62 9.57 20.57 6.81
C GLU A 62 8.79 21.81 6.36
N ASP A 63 8.90 22.19 5.08
CA ASP A 63 8.18 23.32 4.49
C ASP A 63 6.79 22.92 3.95
N ALA A 64 6.39 21.66 4.07
CA ALA A 64 5.13 21.15 3.53
C ALA A 64 3.94 21.60 4.38
N ASP A 65 2.94 22.20 3.71
CA ASP A 65 1.63 22.43 4.30
C ASP A 65 0.68 21.26 4.01
N GLU A 66 -0.49 21.27 4.65
CA GLU A 66 -1.51 20.22 4.49
C GLU A 66 -2.01 20.10 3.04
N GLU A 67 -2.00 21.20 2.26
CA GLU A 67 -2.40 21.17 0.86
C GLU A 67 -1.37 20.39 0.02
N LEU A 68 -0.08 20.62 0.28
CA LEU A 68 0.98 19.90 -0.40
C LEU A 68 1.01 18.41 -0.01
N ILE A 69 0.77 18.11 1.26
CA ILE A 69 0.68 16.72 1.74
C ILE A 69 -0.49 15.98 1.07
N ASP A 70 -1.70 16.56 1.06
CA ASP A 70 -2.87 15.96 0.38
C ASP A 70 -2.60 15.79 -1.13
N ALA A 71 -1.96 16.78 -1.75
CA ALA A 71 -1.58 16.71 -3.16
C ALA A 71 -0.59 15.58 -3.46
N LEU A 72 0.45 15.38 -2.64
CA LEU A 72 1.42 14.30 -2.85
C LEU A 72 0.80 12.92 -2.57
N LEU A 73 -0.01 12.78 -1.52
CA LEU A 73 -0.75 11.53 -1.26
C LEU A 73 -1.72 11.20 -2.40
N PHE A 74 -2.36 12.21 -3.00
CA PHE A 74 -3.18 12.02 -4.19
C PHE A 74 -2.37 11.41 -5.34
N VAL A 75 -1.16 11.93 -5.61
CA VAL A 75 -0.32 11.40 -6.70
C VAL A 75 0.15 9.97 -6.39
N VAL A 76 0.64 9.70 -5.17
CA VAL A 76 1.04 8.34 -4.77
C VAL A 76 -0.13 7.36 -4.96
N ALA A 77 -1.35 7.74 -4.56
CA ALA A 77 -2.53 6.88 -4.72
C ALA A 77 -2.88 6.57 -6.18
N ARG A 78 -2.48 7.42 -7.14
CA ARG A 78 -2.75 7.24 -8.59
C ARG A 78 -1.63 6.51 -9.30
N ASP A 79 -0.44 6.56 -8.73
CA ASP A 79 0.71 5.77 -9.18
C ASP A 79 0.64 4.33 -8.62
N ASN A 80 -0.57 3.76 -8.53
CA ASN A 80 -0.82 2.48 -7.85
C ASN A 80 -0.36 1.26 -8.66
N GLU A 81 -0.36 1.33 -9.99
CA GLU A 81 0.10 0.22 -10.83
C GLU A 81 1.62 0.21 -11.02
N CYS A 82 2.23 1.39 -11.17
CA CYS A 82 3.67 1.50 -11.38
C CYS A 82 4.47 1.60 -10.07
N GLU A 83 3.89 2.19 -9.02
CA GLU A 83 4.49 2.41 -7.69
C GLU A 83 5.82 3.19 -7.71
N ASN A 84 6.13 3.91 -8.80
CA ASN A 84 7.41 4.58 -9.02
C ASN A 84 7.69 5.66 -7.97
N LEU A 85 6.68 6.46 -7.64
CA LEU A 85 6.78 7.55 -6.68
C LEU A 85 6.97 7.02 -5.26
N ALA A 86 6.32 5.90 -4.92
CA ALA A 86 6.52 5.23 -3.64
C ALA A 86 7.95 4.68 -3.52
N ASP A 87 8.51 4.12 -4.59
CA ASP A 87 9.91 3.68 -4.66
C ASP A 87 10.89 4.86 -4.57
N GLU A 88 10.60 5.99 -5.22
CA GLU A 88 11.42 7.19 -5.12
C GLU A 88 11.42 7.76 -3.70
N LEU A 89 10.27 7.79 -3.02
CA LEU A 89 10.13 8.31 -1.66
C LEU A 89 11.04 7.62 -0.65
N ILE A 90 11.37 6.33 -0.82
CA ILE A 90 12.32 5.62 0.06
C ILE A 90 13.68 6.34 0.13
N LYS A 91 14.09 7.02 -0.94
CA LYS A 91 15.35 7.77 -1.02
C LYS A 91 15.29 9.14 -0.31
N HIS A 92 14.10 9.58 0.08
CA HIS A 92 13.83 10.87 0.72
C HIS A 92 13.13 10.62 2.06
N GLU A 93 13.86 10.08 3.04
CA GLU A 93 13.30 9.54 4.30
C GLU A 93 12.36 10.52 5.02
N GLY A 94 12.66 11.83 5.06
CA GLY A 94 11.77 12.82 5.68
C GLY A 94 10.42 12.96 4.96
N TRP A 95 10.41 12.94 3.63
CA TRP A 95 9.17 12.89 2.85
C TRP A 95 8.44 11.56 3.04
N PHE A 96 9.17 10.44 3.05
CA PHE A 96 8.58 9.13 3.29
C PHE A 96 7.90 9.07 4.66
N GLU A 97 8.60 9.45 5.73
CA GLU A 97 8.08 9.46 7.10
C GLU A 97 6.83 10.32 7.21
N LEU A 98 6.90 11.55 6.69
CA LEU A 98 5.77 12.47 6.67
C LEU A 98 4.57 11.87 5.95
N LEU A 99 4.73 11.46 4.69
CA LEU A 99 3.60 10.97 3.89
C LEU A 99 3.08 9.63 4.40
N ALA A 100 3.93 8.69 4.79
CA ALA A 100 3.52 7.41 5.36
C ALA A 100 2.67 7.64 6.62
N THR A 101 3.15 8.48 7.55
CA THR A 101 2.40 8.83 8.76
C THR A 101 1.06 9.49 8.45
N ARG A 102 1.03 10.43 7.49
CA ARG A 102 -0.20 11.14 7.11
C ARG A 102 -1.15 10.27 6.28
N SER A 103 -0.66 9.20 5.67
CA SER A 103 -1.50 8.27 4.91
C SER A 103 -2.37 7.38 5.81
N VAL A 104 -1.94 7.08 7.04
CA VAL A 104 -2.65 6.21 7.99
C VAL A 104 -4.07 6.75 8.23
N GLY A 105 -5.08 5.95 7.89
CA GLY A 105 -6.50 6.32 8.03
C GLY A 105 -6.98 7.43 7.09
N SER A 106 -6.18 7.85 6.12
CA SER A 106 -6.59 8.81 5.09
C SER A 106 -7.54 8.18 4.06
N LYS A 107 -8.20 9.02 3.25
CA LYS A 107 -9.03 8.56 2.13
C LYS A 107 -8.23 7.87 1.01
N TYR A 108 -6.91 8.03 0.99
CA TYR A 108 -6.03 7.51 -0.06
C TYR A 108 -5.60 6.07 0.23
N ILE A 109 -6.53 5.13 0.08
CA ILE A 109 -6.29 3.71 0.34
C ILE A 109 -5.11 3.19 -0.49
N ASN A 110 -5.00 3.63 -1.76
CA ASN A 110 -3.89 3.21 -2.61
C ASN A 110 -2.52 3.69 -2.16
N ALA A 111 -2.44 4.86 -1.52
CA ALA A 111 -1.20 5.32 -0.92
C ALA A 111 -0.88 4.50 0.34
N GLN A 112 -1.88 4.17 1.17
CA GLN A 112 -1.67 3.42 2.41
C GLN A 112 -0.99 2.07 2.16
N TRP A 113 -1.50 1.26 1.23
CA TRP A 113 -0.91 -0.06 1.00
C TRP A 113 0.49 0.04 0.37
N GLN A 114 0.74 1.05 -0.46
CA GLN A 114 2.07 1.30 -1.03
C GLN A 114 3.10 1.65 0.05
N PHE A 115 2.72 2.44 1.05
CA PHE A 115 3.57 2.72 2.20
C PHE A 115 3.71 1.50 3.12
N ALA A 116 2.63 0.77 3.40
CA ALA A 116 2.65 -0.44 4.22
C ALA A 116 3.62 -1.49 3.66
N LYS A 117 3.70 -1.63 2.33
CA LYS A 117 4.62 -2.53 1.62
C LYS A 117 6.11 -2.15 1.76
N ARG A 118 6.42 -0.86 1.99
CA ARG A 118 7.78 -0.30 1.96
C ARG A 118 8.30 0.19 3.29
N VAL A 119 7.43 0.30 4.31
CA VAL A 119 7.77 0.91 5.60
C VAL A 119 8.94 0.22 6.32
N GLY A 120 9.19 -1.06 6.00
CA GLY A 120 10.34 -1.82 6.50
C GLY A 120 11.69 -1.37 5.93
N GLU A 121 11.70 -0.69 4.79
CA GLU A 121 12.92 -0.25 4.10
C GLU A 121 13.50 1.06 4.67
N VAL A 122 12.69 1.82 5.42
CA VAL A 122 13.09 3.11 6.02
C VAL A 122 13.17 2.96 7.54
N GLU A 123 14.38 3.06 8.09
CA GLU A 123 14.67 2.70 9.49
C GLU A 123 13.83 3.48 10.51
N CYS A 124 13.67 4.80 10.34
CA CYS A 124 12.86 5.62 11.26
C CYS A 124 11.36 5.28 11.21
N CYS A 125 10.90 4.68 10.12
CA CYS A 125 9.49 4.44 9.85
C CYS A 125 9.02 3.05 10.27
N LYS A 126 9.92 2.08 10.49
CA LYS A 126 9.57 0.65 10.71
C LYS A 126 8.41 0.42 11.69
N LYS A 127 8.29 1.23 12.74
CA LYS A 127 7.22 1.10 13.74
C LYS A 127 5.82 1.42 13.20
N LEU A 128 5.71 2.21 12.13
CA LEU A 128 4.44 2.48 11.47
C LEU A 128 3.80 1.23 10.86
N VAL A 129 4.55 0.13 10.68
CA VAL A 129 3.97 -1.16 10.26
C VAL A 129 2.82 -1.60 11.17
N TYR A 130 2.89 -1.31 12.47
CA TYR A 130 1.84 -1.63 13.44
C TYR A 130 0.60 -0.74 13.32
N GLU A 131 0.73 0.46 12.75
CA GLU A 131 -0.44 1.29 12.43
C GLU A 131 -1.12 0.78 11.14
N PHE A 132 -0.33 0.37 10.15
CA PHE A 132 -0.86 -0.17 8.89
C PHE A 132 -1.52 -1.55 9.06
N ILE A 133 -1.01 -2.40 9.95
CA ILE A 133 -1.58 -3.74 10.18
C ILE A 133 -2.99 -3.68 10.77
N GLU A 134 -3.29 -2.61 11.51
CA GLU A 134 -4.61 -2.33 12.09
C GLU A 134 -5.55 -1.59 11.13
N SER A 135 -5.12 -1.34 9.88
CA SER A 135 -5.95 -0.68 8.88
C SER A 135 -7.30 -1.39 8.67
N GLU A 136 -8.34 -0.59 8.45
CA GLU A 136 -9.66 -1.10 8.07
C GLU A 136 -9.68 -1.61 6.62
N ASN A 137 -8.74 -1.17 5.79
CA ASN A 137 -8.55 -1.74 4.48
C ASN A 137 -7.77 -3.06 4.58
N GLU A 138 -8.41 -4.13 4.12
CA GLU A 138 -7.85 -5.48 4.16
C GLU A 138 -6.52 -5.61 3.40
N TYR A 139 -6.44 -5.00 2.22
CA TYR A 139 -5.25 -5.07 1.37
C TYR A 139 -4.06 -4.37 2.05
N THR A 140 -4.25 -3.18 2.61
CA THR A 140 -3.24 -2.48 3.43
C THR A 140 -2.79 -3.33 4.62
N SER A 141 -3.73 -3.91 5.36
CA SER A 141 -3.45 -4.76 6.53
C SER A 141 -2.57 -5.96 6.14
N ARG A 142 -2.84 -6.59 4.99
CA ARG A 142 -2.01 -7.67 4.45
C ARG A 142 -0.62 -7.24 4.01
N MET A 143 -0.50 -6.12 3.31
CA MET A 143 0.82 -5.59 2.92
C MET A 143 1.67 -5.32 4.17
N ALA A 144 1.07 -4.75 5.22
CA ALA A 144 1.76 -4.53 6.48
C ALA A 144 2.20 -5.84 7.16
N LEU A 145 1.34 -6.87 7.17
CA LEU A 145 1.71 -8.18 7.71
C LEU A 145 2.88 -8.80 6.93
N GLN A 146 2.89 -8.70 5.61
CA GLN A 146 4.00 -9.17 4.78
C GLN A 146 5.30 -8.45 5.15
N THR A 147 5.26 -7.11 5.21
CA THR A 147 6.43 -6.31 5.60
C THR A 147 6.90 -6.62 7.03
N LEU A 148 5.98 -6.89 7.95
CA LEU A 148 6.32 -7.26 9.33
C LEU A 148 7.16 -8.54 9.38
N ALA A 149 6.99 -9.47 8.44
CA ALA A 149 7.79 -10.69 8.35
C ALA A 149 9.29 -10.40 8.20
N ASP A 150 9.66 -9.33 7.52
CA ASP A 150 11.06 -8.91 7.34
C ASP A 150 11.58 -8.06 8.52
N ILE A 151 10.70 -7.32 9.19
CA ILE A 151 11.05 -6.44 10.31
C ILE A 151 11.18 -7.22 11.63
N ASP A 152 10.18 -8.03 11.95
CA ASP A 152 10.02 -8.75 13.22
C ASP A 152 9.30 -10.09 12.98
N PRO A 153 10.05 -11.15 12.61
CA PRO A 153 9.48 -12.46 12.28
C PRO A 153 8.67 -13.10 13.42
N GLU A 154 9.05 -12.86 14.68
CA GLU A 154 8.34 -13.40 15.84
C GLU A 154 6.95 -12.75 15.95
N LYS A 155 6.89 -11.42 15.81
CA LYS A 155 5.60 -10.71 15.77
C LYS A 155 4.79 -11.02 14.52
N ALA A 156 5.43 -11.23 13.38
CA ALA A 156 4.75 -11.65 12.16
C ALA A 156 4.05 -13.01 12.34
N GLU A 157 4.66 -13.97 13.05
CA GLU A 157 3.98 -15.24 13.39
C GLU A 157 2.73 -14.98 14.26
N GLU A 158 2.86 -14.19 15.33
CA GLU A 158 1.73 -13.85 16.21
C GLU A 158 0.57 -13.20 15.43
N TYR A 159 0.89 -12.25 14.55
CA TYR A 159 -0.11 -11.57 13.73
C TYR A 159 -0.70 -12.46 12.64
N ALA A 160 0.08 -13.37 12.04
CA ALA A 160 -0.44 -14.34 11.07
C ALA A 160 -1.50 -15.24 11.72
N GLU A 161 -1.25 -15.73 12.94
CA GLU A 161 -2.23 -16.51 13.70
C GLU A 161 -3.45 -15.66 14.09
N LEU A 162 -3.25 -14.42 14.53
CA LEU A 162 -4.34 -13.50 14.84
C LEU A 162 -5.21 -13.27 13.60
N MET A 163 -4.61 -12.93 12.46
CA MET A 163 -5.32 -12.69 11.20
C MET A 163 -6.05 -13.92 10.71
N TRP A 164 -5.50 -15.13 10.90
CA TRP A 164 -6.23 -16.35 10.55
C TRP A 164 -7.53 -16.51 11.36
N ASN A 165 -7.50 -16.15 12.65
CA ASN A 165 -8.56 -16.51 13.60
C ASN A 165 -9.51 -15.35 13.98
N ARG A 166 -9.19 -14.10 13.64
CA ARG A 166 -9.88 -12.90 14.18
C ARG A 166 -11.34 -12.75 13.74
N GLY A 167 -11.77 -13.41 12.67
CA GLY A 167 -13.14 -13.30 12.16
C GLY A 167 -13.54 -11.85 11.83
N LYS A 168 -12.59 -11.03 11.38
CA LYS A 168 -12.81 -9.60 11.06
C LYS A 168 -13.76 -9.43 9.87
N TYR A 169 -13.74 -10.38 8.93
CA TYR A 169 -14.56 -10.36 7.72
C TYR A 169 -15.55 -11.54 7.71
N ALA A 170 -16.61 -11.41 6.90
CA ALA A 170 -17.61 -12.46 6.80
C ALA A 170 -17.01 -13.75 6.23
N GLU A 171 -17.37 -14.90 6.79
CA GLU A 171 -17.01 -16.19 6.21
C GLU A 171 -17.59 -16.30 4.78
N GLY A 172 -16.78 -16.77 3.83
CA GLY A 172 -17.12 -16.77 2.40
C GLY A 172 -16.70 -15.50 1.65
N SER A 173 -16.25 -14.44 2.34
CA SER A 173 -15.83 -13.20 1.69
C SER A 173 -14.43 -13.29 1.08
N TYR A 174 -14.19 -12.41 0.11
CA TYR A 174 -12.88 -12.23 -0.51
C TYR A 174 -11.85 -11.82 0.55
N GLU A 175 -12.21 -10.91 1.44
CA GLU A 175 -11.35 -10.36 2.48
C GLU A 175 -10.92 -11.43 3.51
N ASP A 176 -11.82 -12.33 3.93
CA ASP A 176 -11.46 -13.43 4.84
C ASP A 176 -10.53 -14.45 4.16
N GLU A 177 -10.78 -14.78 2.89
CA GLU A 177 -9.95 -15.71 2.12
C GLU A 177 -8.53 -15.16 1.91
N TYR A 178 -8.41 -13.91 1.47
CA TYR A 178 -7.10 -13.31 1.15
C TYR A 178 -6.27 -13.01 2.39
N GLN A 179 -6.90 -12.62 3.50
CA GLN A 179 -6.22 -12.47 4.78
C GLN A 179 -5.58 -13.79 5.23
N LYS A 180 -6.30 -14.91 5.10
CA LYS A 180 -5.79 -16.25 5.42
C LYS A 180 -4.68 -16.68 4.47
N ILE A 181 -4.78 -16.34 3.18
CA ILE A 181 -3.71 -16.57 2.20
C ILE A 181 -2.44 -15.85 2.64
N MET A 182 -2.53 -14.57 3.02
CA MET A 182 -1.35 -13.82 3.48
C MET A 182 -0.75 -14.41 4.75
N ALA A 183 -1.56 -14.87 5.69
CA ALA A 183 -1.07 -15.58 6.87
C ALA A 183 -0.25 -16.83 6.49
N LEU A 184 -0.67 -17.62 5.50
CA LEU A 184 0.14 -18.76 5.01
C LEU A 184 1.48 -18.32 4.42
N HIS A 185 1.47 -17.30 3.57
CA HIS A 185 2.68 -16.78 2.94
C HIS A 185 3.67 -16.26 3.99
N VAL A 186 3.19 -15.54 5.00
CA VAL A 186 4.03 -15.05 6.10
C VAL A 186 4.63 -16.20 6.91
N LEU A 187 3.82 -17.20 7.30
CA LEU A 187 4.31 -18.39 7.99
C LEU A 187 5.37 -19.14 7.15
N HIS A 188 5.20 -19.17 5.83
CA HIS A 188 6.17 -19.76 4.91
C HIS A 188 7.46 -18.93 4.82
N MET A 189 7.36 -17.61 4.61
CA MET A 189 8.49 -16.68 4.52
C MET A 189 9.40 -16.78 5.75
N ILE A 190 8.81 -16.80 6.95
CA ILE A 190 9.57 -16.87 8.22
C ILE A 190 9.99 -18.29 8.61
N LYS A 191 9.64 -19.30 7.80
CA LYS A 191 9.88 -20.73 8.08
C LYS A 191 9.33 -21.17 9.42
N SER A 192 8.10 -20.74 9.71
CA SER A 192 7.38 -21.06 10.94
C SER A 192 7.24 -22.57 11.11
N LYS A 193 7.42 -23.05 12.35
CA LYS A 193 7.11 -24.44 12.72
C LYS A 193 5.62 -24.75 12.70
N LYS A 194 4.76 -23.73 12.63
CA LYS A 194 3.30 -23.84 12.58
C LYS A 194 2.77 -23.96 11.15
N LEU A 195 3.61 -23.73 10.14
CA LEU A 195 3.19 -23.70 8.73
C LEU A 195 2.37 -24.94 8.34
N GLU A 196 2.87 -26.14 8.65
CA GLU A 196 2.19 -27.41 8.30
C GLU A 196 0.76 -27.49 8.86
N GLU A 197 0.56 -27.06 10.10
CA GLU A 197 -0.77 -27.03 10.73
C GLU A 197 -1.73 -26.11 9.97
N TYR A 198 -1.26 -24.94 9.54
CA TYR A 198 -2.10 -23.99 8.79
C TYR A 198 -2.33 -24.41 7.34
N LEU A 199 -1.38 -25.12 6.72
CA LEU A 199 -1.58 -25.75 5.41
C LEU A 199 -2.66 -26.83 5.49
N ASP A 200 -2.67 -27.67 6.52
CA ASP A 200 -3.74 -28.66 6.72
C ASP A 200 -5.11 -27.98 6.88
N LYS A 201 -5.20 -26.93 7.71
CA LYS A 201 -6.44 -26.14 7.86
C LYS A 201 -6.89 -25.50 6.56
N ALA A 202 -5.97 -25.02 5.73
CA ALA A 202 -6.28 -24.47 4.41
C ALA A 202 -6.94 -25.52 3.50
N MET A 203 -6.42 -26.75 3.51
CA MET A 203 -6.97 -27.86 2.69
C MET A 203 -8.37 -28.29 3.12
N GLU A 204 -8.71 -28.14 4.40
CA GLU A 204 -10.05 -28.41 4.93
C GLU A 204 -11.07 -27.30 4.61
N SER A 205 -10.59 -26.14 4.13
CA SER A 205 -11.43 -24.99 3.85
C SER A 205 -12.28 -25.15 2.57
N SER A 206 -13.41 -24.43 2.54
CA SER A 206 -14.19 -24.22 1.31
C SER A 206 -13.54 -23.23 0.34
N TYR A 207 -12.58 -22.43 0.80
CA TYR A 207 -11.90 -21.38 0.03
C TYR A 207 -11.01 -21.95 -1.08
N VAL A 208 -11.34 -21.63 -2.33
CA VAL A 208 -10.65 -22.19 -3.51
C VAL A 208 -9.24 -21.64 -3.63
N TYR A 209 -9.08 -20.31 -3.57
CA TYR A 209 -7.76 -19.68 -3.71
C TYR A 209 -6.87 -19.94 -2.50
N LEU A 210 -7.46 -20.10 -1.30
CA LEU A 210 -6.70 -20.50 -0.12
C LEU A 210 -6.08 -21.90 -0.31
N LYS A 211 -6.83 -22.84 -0.88
CA LYS A 211 -6.33 -24.19 -1.20
C LYS A 211 -5.26 -24.15 -2.27
N ASP A 212 -5.49 -23.42 -3.36
CA ASP A 212 -4.50 -23.28 -4.45
C ASP A 212 -3.17 -22.71 -3.93
N ASN A 213 -3.21 -21.71 -3.04
CA ASN A 213 -2.01 -21.16 -2.42
C ASN A 213 -1.32 -22.15 -1.46
N ALA A 214 -2.11 -22.90 -0.68
CA ALA A 214 -1.55 -23.92 0.22
C ALA A 214 -0.86 -25.05 -0.57
N GLU A 215 -1.45 -25.50 -1.67
CA GLU A 215 -0.84 -26.47 -2.58
C GLU A 215 0.46 -25.91 -3.18
N GLY A 216 0.43 -24.69 -3.70
CA GLY A 216 1.61 -24.03 -4.27
C GLY A 216 2.75 -23.83 -3.26
N ILE A 217 2.45 -23.58 -1.98
CA ILE A 217 3.47 -23.53 -0.92
C ILE A 217 4.05 -24.92 -0.65
N ARG A 218 3.21 -25.97 -0.60
CA ARG A 218 3.67 -27.36 -0.37
C ARG A 218 4.63 -27.85 -1.44
N GLU A 219 4.44 -27.42 -2.68
CA GLU A 219 5.34 -27.76 -3.79
C GLU A 219 6.76 -27.15 -3.64
N GLN A 220 6.92 -26.16 -2.74
CA GLN A 220 8.17 -25.44 -2.52
C GLN A 220 8.91 -25.86 -1.23
N LEU A 221 8.30 -26.71 -0.40
CA LEU A 221 8.89 -27.25 0.84
C LEU A 221 9.84 -28.43 0.56
#